data_AF-A0A7K2J654-F1
#
_entry.id   AF-A0A7K2J654-F1
#
_cell.length_a   1.000
_cell.length_b   1.000
_cell.length_c   1.000
_cell.angle_alpha   90.00
_cell.angle_beta   90.00
_cell.angle_gamma   90.00
#
_symmetry.space_group_name_H-M   'P 1'
#
loop_
_entity.id
_entity.type
_entity.pdbx_description
1 polymer ?
#
loop_
_entity_poly.entity_id
_entity_poly.type
_entity_poly.pdbx_seq_one_letter_code
_entity_poly.pdbx_strand_id
1 'polypeptide(L)'
;MPADRDPVAGADFIDATLFMAMHAKDDTLRAAAKSFFVERLAAGAAGRVVMSWEQVGRCDDLVWGYGRAEQDDYYPFMDVLHTDLAIDRIGYGEADARRAFTAPEWAGLPAHERLLLAQVVGHGGTLHTASSRLARLTGPSVATVVAPDAPGPVEEPAFPAPLERLYQRSLVLRVGPEDL
;
A
#
# COMPACT_ATOMS: atom_id res chain seq x y z
N MET A 1 11.65 -17.27 -28.58
CA MET A 1 11.19 -17.14 -27.18
C MET A 1 9.83 -16.48 -27.24
N PRO A 2 8.73 -17.13 -26.82
CA PRO A 2 7.48 -16.40 -26.65
C PRO A 2 7.76 -15.25 -25.69
N ALA A 3 7.25 -14.05 -25.99
CA ALA A 3 7.35 -12.94 -25.05
C ALA A 3 6.74 -13.41 -23.73
N ASP A 4 7.57 -13.52 -22.68
CA ASP A 4 7.08 -13.82 -21.35
C ASP A 4 5.99 -12.80 -21.04
N ARG A 5 4.77 -13.29 -20.82
CA ARG A 5 3.69 -12.43 -20.36
C ARG A 5 4.13 -11.87 -19.02
N ASP A 6 4.18 -10.55 -18.95
CA ASP A 6 4.43 -9.83 -17.72
C ASP A 6 3.42 -10.32 -16.65
N PRO A 7 3.89 -11.01 -15.60
CA PRO A 7 3.01 -11.70 -14.66
C PRO A 7 2.17 -10.74 -13.82
N VAL A 8 2.50 -9.44 -13.82
CA VAL A 8 1.82 -8.40 -13.05
C VAL A 8 1.13 -7.35 -13.94
N ALA A 9 0.96 -7.63 -15.24
CA ALA A 9 0.24 -6.72 -16.13
C ALA A 9 -1.20 -6.47 -15.66
N GLY A 10 -1.57 -5.19 -15.51
CA GLY A 10 -2.89 -4.77 -15.04
C GLY A 10 -3.16 -5.00 -13.55
N ALA A 11 -2.13 -5.32 -12.76
CA ALA A 11 -2.30 -5.63 -11.34
C ALA A 11 -2.65 -4.40 -10.48
N ASP A 12 -3.18 -4.69 -9.29
CA ASP A 12 -3.37 -3.71 -8.22
C ASP A 12 -2.06 -3.56 -7.43
N PHE A 13 -1.51 -2.35 -7.47
CA PHE A 13 -0.33 -1.97 -6.70
C PHE A 13 -0.75 -1.33 -5.38
N ILE A 14 0.03 -1.58 -4.34
CA ILE A 14 -0.09 -0.90 -3.05
C ILE A 14 1.22 -0.20 -2.71
N ASP A 15 1.12 0.92 -2.00
CA ASP A 15 2.27 1.62 -1.45
C ASP A 15 2.33 1.51 0.07
N ALA A 16 3.41 2.03 0.64
CA ALA A 16 3.59 2.04 2.08
C ALA A 16 2.48 2.81 2.81
N THR A 17 1.99 3.89 2.20
CA THR A 17 0.98 4.75 2.81
C THR A 17 -0.33 4.02 3.01
N LEU A 18 -0.76 3.20 2.04
CA LEU A 18 -1.94 2.36 2.20
C LEU A 18 -1.76 1.32 3.30
N PHE A 19 -0.62 0.66 3.34
CA PHE A 19 -0.36 -0.35 4.37
C PHE A 19 -0.38 0.27 5.76
N MET A 20 0.32 1.40 5.94
CA MET A 20 0.41 2.12 7.20
C MET A 20 -0.88 2.84 7.58
N ALA A 21 -1.77 3.10 6.62
CA ALA A 21 -3.09 3.65 6.88
C ALA A 21 -3.99 2.70 7.69
N MET A 22 -3.73 1.39 7.72
CA MET A 22 -4.36 0.48 8.69
C MET A 22 -4.07 0.84 10.15
N HIS A 23 -3.10 1.72 10.40
CA HIS A 23 -2.73 2.24 11.71
C HIS A 23 -2.95 3.75 11.82
N ALA A 24 -3.67 4.36 10.88
CA ALA A 24 -3.96 5.79 10.90
C ALA A 24 -4.70 6.21 12.18
N LYS A 25 -4.38 7.41 12.66
CA LYS A 25 -5.13 8.09 13.73
C LYS A 25 -6.55 8.48 13.28
N ASP A 26 -6.75 8.68 12.00
CA ASP A 26 -8.06 8.90 11.40
C ASP A 26 -8.80 7.56 11.28
N ASP A 27 -9.91 7.42 12.01
CA ASP A 27 -10.69 6.18 12.06
C ASP A 27 -11.34 5.83 10.70
N THR A 28 -11.72 6.81 9.90
CA THR A 28 -12.31 6.59 8.58
C THR A 28 -11.27 6.06 7.61
N LEU A 29 -10.09 6.70 7.57
CA LEU A 29 -8.98 6.23 6.75
C LEU A 29 -8.51 4.84 7.19
N ARG A 30 -8.45 4.62 8.51
CA ARG A 30 -8.08 3.32 9.08
C ARG A 30 -9.04 2.22 8.68
N ALA A 31 -10.34 2.44 8.84
CA ALA A 31 -11.37 1.48 8.46
C ALA A 31 -11.34 1.19 6.95
N ALA A 32 -11.15 2.20 6.11
CA ALA A 32 -11.08 2.03 4.66
C ALA A 32 -9.84 1.22 4.23
N ALA A 33 -8.66 1.57 4.77
CA ALA A 33 -7.43 0.81 4.54
C ALA A 33 -7.57 -0.64 5.01
N LYS A 34 -8.13 -0.86 6.21
CA LYS A 34 -8.38 -2.21 6.71
C LYS A 34 -9.36 -2.99 5.82
N SER A 35 -10.43 -2.36 5.33
CA SER A 35 -11.39 -2.99 4.41
C SER A 35 -10.72 -3.50 3.16
N PHE A 36 -9.84 -2.69 2.56
CA PHE A 36 -9.06 -3.09 1.40
C PHE A 36 -8.30 -4.40 1.68
N PHE A 37 -7.57 -4.51 2.80
CA PHE A 37 -6.80 -5.71 3.09
C PHE A 37 -7.66 -6.91 3.51
N VAL A 38 -8.77 -6.70 4.22
CA VAL A 38 -9.72 -7.77 4.58
C VAL A 38 -10.33 -8.39 3.32
N GLU A 39 -10.78 -7.57 2.37
CA GLU A 39 -11.36 -8.03 1.11
C GLU A 39 -10.34 -8.80 0.27
N ARG A 40 -9.11 -8.31 0.17
CA ARG A 40 -8.02 -8.97 -0.57
C ARG A 40 -7.65 -10.32 0.05
N LEU A 41 -7.56 -10.38 1.38
CA LEU A 41 -7.31 -11.62 2.11
C LEU A 41 -8.43 -12.64 1.87
N ALA A 42 -9.70 -12.21 1.93
CA ALA A 42 -10.85 -13.08 1.68
C ALA A 42 -10.89 -13.62 0.24
N ALA A 43 -10.39 -12.84 -0.74
CA ALA A 43 -10.28 -13.26 -2.13
C ALA A 43 -9.09 -14.19 -2.42
N GLY A 44 -8.19 -14.41 -1.46
CA GLY A 44 -7.03 -15.30 -1.60
C GLY A 44 -6.15 -14.93 -2.81
N ALA A 45 -5.87 -15.90 -3.69
CA ALA A 45 -5.05 -15.66 -4.87
C ALA A 45 -5.66 -14.64 -5.87
N ALA A 46 -6.99 -14.47 -5.87
CA ALA A 46 -7.66 -13.46 -6.71
C ALA A 46 -7.56 -12.04 -6.12
N GLY A 47 -7.32 -11.93 -4.81
CA GLY A 47 -7.03 -10.67 -4.11
C GLY A 47 -5.56 -10.27 -4.14
N ARG A 48 -4.77 -10.84 -5.06
CA ARG A 48 -3.35 -10.57 -5.17
C ARG A 48 -3.07 -9.08 -5.43
N VAL A 49 -2.05 -8.57 -4.76
CA VAL A 49 -1.55 -7.21 -4.92
C VAL A 49 -0.04 -7.22 -5.19
N VAL A 50 0.46 -6.11 -5.71
CA VAL A 50 1.88 -5.90 -6.02
C VAL A 50 2.42 -4.77 -5.16
N MET A 51 3.62 -4.96 -4.62
CA MET A 51 4.33 -3.93 -3.86
C MET A 51 5.79 -3.90 -4.31
N SER A 52 6.39 -2.73 -4.47
CA SER A 52 7.82 -2.65 -4.78
C SER A 52 8.66 -2.96 -3.53
N TRP A 53 9.88 -3.50 -3.72
CA TRP A 53 10.81 -3.67 -2.59
C TRP A 53 11.14 -2.34 -1.89
N GLU A 54 11.14 -1.23 -2.63
CA GLU A 54 11.34 0.10 -2.05
C GLU A 54 10.17 0.46 -1.13
N GLN A 55 8.92 0.19 -1.51
CA GLN A 55 7.76 0.44 -0.67
C GLN A 55 7.77 -0.42 0.59
N VAL A 56 8.21 -1.68 0.51
CA VAL A 56 8.42 -2.51 1.72
C VAL A 56 9.41 -1.82 2.66
N GLY A 57 10.54 -1.36 2.13
CA GLY A 57 11.53 -0.61 2.90
C GLY A 57 11.00 0.69 3.49
N ARG A 58 10.10 1.40 2.79
CA ARG A 58 9.45 2.61 3.32
C ARG A 58 8.54 2.33 4.51
N CYS A 59 7.78 1.22 4.48
CA CYS A 59 6.98 0.80 5.63
C CYS A 59 7.87 0.54 6.85
N ASP A 60 8.94 -0.24 6.65
CA ASP A 60 9.86 -0.58 7.75
C ASP A 60 10.59 0.66 8.28
N ASP A 61 11.04 1.57 7.41
CA ASP A 61 11.69 2.82 7.80
C ASP A 61 10.80 3.67 8.72
N LEU A 62 9.50 3.75 8.40
CA LEU A 62 8.53 4.43 9.27
C LEU A 62 8.41 3.73 10.63
N VAL A 63 8.22 2.41 10.64
CA VAL A 63 8.06 1.62 11.86
C VAL A 63 9.31 1.69 12.76
N TRP A 64 10.50 1.74 12.17
CA TRP A 64 11.76 1.93 12.89
C TRP A 64 11.90 3.29 13.58
N GLY A 65 11.08 4.28 13.19
CA GLY A 65 10.96 5.56 13.88
C GLY A 65 10.23 5.48 15.23
N TYR A 66 9.49 4.39 15.50
CA TYR A 66 8.76 4.19 16.75
C TYR A 66 9.60 3.48 17.82
N GLY A 67 9.14 3.51 19.07
CA GLY A 67 9.80 2.81 20.17
C GLY A 67 9.80 1.29 20.00
N ARG A 68 10.73 0.63 20.69
CA ARG A 68 10.90 -0.83 20.59
C ARG A 68 9.65 -1.61 21.01
N ALA A 69 8.94 -1.13 22.04
CA ALA A 69 7.74 -1.79 22.53
C ALA A 69 6.63 -1.76 21.48
N GLU A 70 6.45 -0.63 20.80
CA GLU A 70 5.50 -0.46 19.71
C GLU A 70 5.83 -1.37 18.54
N GLN A 71 7.12 -1.48 18.19
CA GLN A 71 7.60 -2.40 17.15
C GLN A 71 7.31 -3.87 17.50
N ASP A 72 7.60 -4.29 18.75
CA ASP A 72 7.38 -5.67 19.21
C ASP A 72 5.89 -6.07 19.18
N ASP A 73 4.99 -5.11 19.40
CA ASP A 73 3.55 -5.32 19.29
C ASP A 73 3.04 -5.26 17.84
N TYR A 74 3.69 -4.48 16.98
CA TYR A 74 3.36 -4.31 15.56
C TYR A 74 3.77 -5.48 14.68
N TYR A 75 5.05 -5.89 14.73
CA TYR A 75 5.62 -6.84 13.78
C TYR A 75 4.89 -8.19 13.70
N PRO A 76 4.36 -8.76 14.79
CA PRO A 76 3.61 -10.01 14.71
C PRO A 76 2.35 -9.93 13.83
N PHE A 77 1.67 -8.78 13.79
CA PHE A 77 0.55 -8.58 12.86
C PHE A 77 1.05 -8.55 11.41
N MET A 78 2.10 -7.77 11.15
CA MET A 78 2.70 -7.60 9.84
C MET A 78 3.20 -8.94 9.27
N ASP A 79 3.89 -9.74 10.09
CA ASP A 79 4.45 -11.04 9.70
C ASP A 79 3.34 -12.02 9.26
N VAL A 80 2.25 -12.11 10.02
CA VAL A 80 1.13 -13.01 9.68
C VAL A 80 0.38 -12.48 8.46
N LEU A 81 0.09 -11.18 8.38
CA LEU A 81 -0.57 -10.60 7.22
C LEU A 81 0.25 -10.83 5.94
N HIS A 82 1.56 -10.65 5.98
CA HIS A 82 2.45 -10.89 4.84
C HIS A 82 2.59 -12.37 4.45
N THR A 83 2.28 -13.28 5.36
CA THR A 83 2.23 -14.72 5.10
C THR A 83 0.92 -15.12 4.43
N ASP A 84 -0.20 -14.57 4.90
CA ASP A 84 -1.53 -14.98 4.44
C ASP A 84 -2.01 -14.20 3.20
N LEU A 85 -1.60 -12.93 3.06
CA LEU A 85 -1.96 -12.10 1.92
C LEU A 85 -1.07 -12.42 0.71
N ALA A 86 -1.70 -12.61 -0.45
CA ALA A 86 -0.99 -12.78 -1.71
C ALA A 86 -0.36 -11.44 -2.18
N ILE A 87 0.89 -11.20 -1.81
CA ILE A 87 1.66 -10.02 -2.24
C ILE A 87 2.84 -10.45 -3.10
N ASP A 88 2.86 -9.99 -4.35
CA ASP A 88 4.04 -10.08 -5.21
C ASP A 88 4.95 -8.89 -4.96
N ARG A 89 6.20 -9.15 -4.58
CA ARG A 89 7.21 -8.13 -4.32
C ARG A 89 8.19 -8.05 -5.46
N ILE A 90 8.28 -6.90 -6.11
CA ILE A 90 9.06 -6.72 -7.33
C ILE A 90 10.02 -5.54 -7.25
N GLY A 91 11.14 -5.63 -7.97
CA GLY A 91 12.06 -4.52 -8.16
C GLY A 91 11.66 -3.65 -9.33
N TYR A 92 12.24 -2.45 -9.42
CA TYR A 92 12.12 -1.61 -10.61
C TYR A 92 12.90 -2.20 -11.78
N GLY A 93 12.30 -2.18 -12.97
CA GLY A 93 13.01 -2.46 -14.21
C GLY A 93 13.70 -1.20 -14.78
N GLU A 94 14.60 -1.39 -15.76
CA GLU A 94 15.24 -0.27 -16.46
C GLU A 94 14.23 0.65 -17.15
N ALA A 95 13.14 0.09 -17.68
CA ALA A 95 12.08 0.86 -18.30
C ALA A 95 11.36 1.77 -17.29
N ASP A 96 11.15 1.29 -16.07
CA ASP A 96 10.52 2.07 -14.99
C ASP A 96 11.44 3.20 -14.56
N ALA A 97 12.72 2.90 -14.31
CA ALA A 97 13.72 3.90 -13.96
C ALA A 97 13.83 4.98 -15.04
N ARG A 98 13.87 4.59 -16.32
CA ARG A 98 13.89 5.56 -17.42
C ARG A 98 12.64 6.43 -17.41
N ARG A 99 11.45 5.82 -17.39
CA ARG A 99 10.15 6.53 -17.42
C ARG A 99 10.03 7.52 -16.24
N ALA A 100 10.42 7.09 -15.03
CA ALA A 100 10.39 7.89 -13.82
C ALA A 100 11.10 9.24 -13.95
N PHE A 101 12.20 9.29 -14.72
CA PHE A 101 13.02 10.50 -14.87
C PHE A 101 12.88 11.19 -16.23
N THR A 102 12.04 10.68 -17.13
CA THR A 102 11.76 11.32 -18.43
C THR A 102 10.31 11.79 -18.60
N ALA A 103 9.37 11.34 -17.75
CA ALA A 103 7.97 11.76 -17.80
C ALA A 103 7.78 13.18 -17.23
N PRO A 104 7.44 14.19 -18.05
CA PRO A 104 7.29 15.57 -17.59
C PRO A 104 6.13 15.78 -16.61
N GLU A 105 5.08 14.96 -16.70
CA GLU A 105 3.90 15.02 -15.83
C GLU A 105 4.21 14.71 -14.36
N TRP A 106 5.36 14.07 -14.07
CA TRP A 106 5.81 13.78 -12.72
C TRP A 106 6.96 14.68 -12.27
N ALA A 107 7.27 15.73 -13.05
CA ALA A 107 8.23 16.74 -12.66
C ALA A 107 7.80 17.40 -11.34
N GLY A 108 8.70 17.41 -10.35
CA GLY A 108 8.45 17.98 -9.03
C GLY A 108 8.02 16.96 -7.96
N LEU A 109 7.63 15.73 -8.34
CA LEU A 109 7.44 14.65 -7.36
C LEU A 109 8.79 14.17 -6.81
N PRO A 110 8.86 13.66 -5.57
CA PRO A 110 10.02 12.95 -5.07
C PRO A 110 10.39 11.76 -5.95
N ALA A 111 11.67 11.36 -5.91
CA ALA A 111 12.17 10.27 -6.76
C ALA A 111 11.45 8.94 -6.53
N HIS A 112 11.11 8.61 -5.28
CA HIS A 112 10.39 7.37 -4.95
C HIS A 112 8.99 7.31 -5.57
N GLU A 113 8.25 8.42 -5.53
CA GLU A 113 6.92 8.50 -6.15
C GLU A 113 6.99 8.40 -7.67
N ARG A 114 8.00 9.04 -8.28
CA ARG A 114 8.25 8.90 -9.73
C ARG A 114 8.52 7.46 -10.12
N LEU A 115 9.34 6.74 -9.34
CA LEU A 115 9.64 5.33 -9.57
C LEU A 115 8.42 4.43 -9.38
N LEU A 116 7.64 4.66 -8.32
CA LEU A 116 6.39 3.95 -8.06
C LEU A 116 5.39 4.13 -9.21
N LEU A 117 5.09 5.38 -9.60
CA LEU A 117 4.16 5.67 -10.70
C LEU A 117 4.68 5.12 -12.03
N ALA A 118 5.99 5.20 -12.27
CA ALA A 118 6.59 4.63 -13.47
C ALA A 118 6.38 3.13 -13.57
N GLN A 119 6.54 2.40 -12.48
CA GLN A 119 6.30 0.96 -12.41
C GLN A 119 4.82 0.63 -12.62
N VAL A 120 3.92 1.29 -11.88
CA VAL A 120 2.47 1.09 -11.99
C VAL A 120 2.00 1.29 -13.45
N VAL A 121 2.38 2.41 -14.06
CA VAL A 121 2.03 2.74 -15.45
C VAL A 121 2.71 1.80 -16.44
N GLY A 122 3.95 1.38 -16.15
CA GLY A 122 4.69 0.43 -16.97
C GLY A 122 4.01 -0.93 -17.10
N HIS A 123 3.40 -1.37 -16.02
CA HIS A 123 2.62 -2.61 -15.95
C HIS A 123 1.14 -2.39 -16.28
N GLY A 124 0.71 -1.16 -16.59
CA GLY A 124 -0.70 -0.83 -16.85
C GLY A 124 -1.62 -1.06 -15.65
N GLY A 125 -1.09 -1.02 -14.44
CA GLY A 125 -1.80 -1.29 -13.19
C GLY A 125 -2.50 -0.08 -12.58
N THR A 126 -3.04 -0.30 -11.38
CA THR A 126 -3.69 0.72 -10.55
C THR A 126 -3.01 0.79 -9.18
N LEU A 127 -2.58 1.97 -8.76
CA LEU A 127 -2.02 2.23 -7.44
C LEU A 127 -3.13 2.55 -6.45
N HIS A 128 -3.27 1.73 -5.41
CA HIS A 128 -4.09 2.04 -4.24
C HIS A 128 -3.21 2.69 -3.17
N THR A 129 -3.57 3.92 -2.78
CA THR A 129 -2.73 4.77 -1.93
C THR A 129 -3.56 5.52 -0.88
N ALA A 130 -2.96 5.81 0.27
CA ALA A 130 -3.47 6.75 1.26
C ALA A 130 -2.79 8.14 1.14
N SER A 131 -1.80 8.28 0.26
CA SER A 131 -1.05 9.52 0.13
C SER A 131 -1.91 10.62 -0.47
N SER A 132 -2.11 11.69 0.30
CA SER A 132 -2.86 12.86 -0.18
C SER A 132 -2.19 13.53 -1.38
N ARG A 133 -0.85 13.41 -1.52
CA ARG A 133 -0.11 13.97 -2.65
C ARG A 133 -0.35 13.18 -3.93
N LEU A 134 -0.25 11.84 -3.87
CA LEU A 134 -0.51 10.98 -5.01
C LEU A 134 -1.99 10.97 -5.39
N ALA A 135 -2.89 11.04 -4.41
CA ALA A 135 -4.33 11.17 -4.61
C ALA A 135 -4.74 12.40 -5.45
N ARG A 136 -3.95 13.48 -5.43
CA ARG A 136 -4.20 14.68 -6.23
C ARG A 136 -3.78 14.54 -7.69
N LEU A 137 -3.06 13.48 -8.05
CA LEU A 137 -2.69 13.22 -9.44
C LEU A 137 -3.93 12.73 -10.19
N THR A 138 -4.43 13.53 -11.12
CA THR A 138 -5.54 13.16 -11.98
C THR A 138 -5.04 12.14 -13.02
N GLY A 139 -5.43 10.86 -12.89
CA GLY A 139 -5.09 9.83 -13.85
C GLY A 139 -5.74 8.48 -13.56
N PRO A 140 -5.86 7.57 -14.55
CA PRO A 140 -6.54 6.29 -14.41
C PRO A 140 -5.79 5.28 -13.52
N SER A 141 -4.52 5.55 -13.20
CA SER A 141 -3.63 4.61 -12.52
C SER A 141 -3.50 4.86 -11.01
N VAL A 142 -4.26 5.80 -10.43
CA VAL A 142 -4.27 6.05 -8.97
C VAL A 142 -5.69 5.97 -8.44
N ALA A 143 -5.91 5.07 -7.49
CA ALA A 143 -7.14 4.89 -6.74
C ALA A 143 -6.90 5.29 -5.28
N THR A 144 -7.74 6.19 -4.77
CA THR A 144 -7.73 6.57 -3.35
C THR A 144 -8.58 5.59 -2.56
N VAL A 145 -8.08 5.17 -1.40
CA VAL A 145 -8.81 4.17 -0.58
C VAL A 145 -10.00 4.77 0.16
N VAL A 146 -9.95 6.08 0.43
CA VAL A 146 -11.13 6.86 0.79
C VAL A 146 -11.57 7.64 -0.44
N ALA A 147 -12.79 7.41 -0.89
CA ALA A 147 -13.39 8.26 -1.92
C ALA A 147 -13.69 9.65 -1.32
N PRO A 148 -13.51 10.77 -2.06
CA PRO A 148 -13.80 12.12 -1.57
C PRO A 148 -15.21 12.30 -1.00
N ASP A 149 -16.17 11.51 -1.50
CA ASP A 149 -17.58 11.55 -1.12
C ASP A 149 -18.04 10.31 -0.32
N ALA A 150 -17.10 9.58 0.27
CA ALA A 150 -17.45 8.41 1.07
C ALA A 150 -18.40 8.82 2.22
N PRO A 151 -19.51 8.09 2.45
CA PRO A 151 -20.32 8.31 3.63
C PRO A 151 -19.46 8.17 4.88
N GLY A 152 -19.87 8.83 5.97
CA GLY A 152 -19.15 8.89 7.25
C GLY A 152 -18.73 7.51 7.80
N PRO A 153 -18.05 7.48 8.97
CA PRO A 153 -17.24 6.34 9.41
C PRO A 153 -17.86 4.98 9.10
N VAL A 154 -17.16 4.23 8.24
CA VAL A 154 -17.51 2.87 7.85
C VAL A 154 -17.24 1.97 9.06
N GLU A 155 -18.14 1.03 9.33
CA GLU A 155 -17.88 -0.01 10.33
C GLU A 155 -16.58 -0.73 9.94
N GLU A 156 -15.58 -0.68 10.82
CA GLU A 156 -14.27 -1.27 10.53
C GLU A 156 -14.42 -2.80 10.45
N PRO A 157 -14.14 -3.41 9.29
CA PRO A 157 -14.30 -4.86 9.15
C PRO A 157 -13.26 -5.59 10.01
N ALA A 158 -13.54 -6.85 10.35
CA ALA A 158 -12.61 -7.66 11.12
C ALA A 158 -11.80 -8.58 10.20
N PHE A 159 -10.49 -8.70 10.47
CA PHE A 159 -9.70 -9.81 9.95
C PHE A 159 -10.18 -11.14 10.54
N PRO A 160 -9.76 -12.30 9.99
CA PRO A 160 -9.91 -13.58 10.67
C PRO A 160 -9.37 -13.51 12.11
N ALA A 161 -10.09 -14.13 13.05
CA ALA A 161 -9.91 -13.90 14.49
C ALA A 161 -8.46 -13.97 15.01
N PRO A 162 -7.58 -14.89 14.55
CA PRO A 162 -6.17 -14.88 14.96
C PRO A 162 -5.43 -13.61 14.55
N LEU A 163 -5.61 -13.17 13.30
CA LEU A 163 -4.98 -11.98 12.75
C LEU A 163 -5.59 -10.71 13.35
N GLU A 164 -6.90 -10.67 13.60
CA GLU A 164 -7.57 -9.54 14.23
C GLU A 164 -7.01 -9.24 15.63
N ARG A 165 -6.70 -10.28 16.42
CA ARG A 165 -6.07 -10.06 17.74
C ARG A 165 -4.70 -9.41 17.63
N LEU A 166 -3.91 -9.80 16.63
CA LEU A 166 -2.59 -9.21 16.38
C LEU A 166 -2.76 -7.77 15.88
N TYR A 167 -3.71 -7.54 14.98
CA TYR A 167 -4.06 -6.21 14.49
C TYR A 167 -4.40 -5.27 15.65
N GLN A 168 -5.34 -5.64 16.51
CA GLN A 168 -5.74 -4.82 17.66
C GLN A 168 -4.57 -4.52 18.60
N ARG A 169 -3.63 -5.45 18.79
CA ARG A 169 -2.40 -5.20 19.58
C ARG A 169 -1.45 -4.24 18.87
N SER A 170 -1.27 -4.39 17.56
CA SER A 170 -0.42 -3.53 16.75
C SER A 170 -0.87 -2.07 16.72
N LEU A 171 -2.13 -1.77 17.09
CA LEU A 171 -2.68 -0.42 17.18
C LEU A 171 -2.05 0.46 18.27
N VAL A 172 -1.13 -0.08 19.08
CA VAL A 172 -0.22 0.75 19.88
C VAL A 172 0.59 1.71 18.99
N LEU A 173 0.89 1.30 17.75
CA LEU A 173 1.43 2.15 16.71
C LEU A 173 0.29 2.94 16.05
N ARG A 174 0.41 4.27 16.03
CA ARG A 174 -0.58 5.19 15.47
C ARG A 174 0.07 6.21 14.54
N VAL A 175 -0.25 6.11 13.26
CA VAL A 175 0.37 6.90 12.18
C VAL A 175 -0.37 8.22 11.98
N GLY A 176 0.39 9.32 11.91
CA GLY A 176 -0.13 10.65 11.63
C GLY A 176 -0.27 10.92 10.11
N PRO A 177 -1.05 11.93 9.70
CA PRO A 177 -1.21 12.30 8.30
C PRO A 177 0.10 12.76 7.63
N GLU A 178 1.10 13.18 8.40
CA GLU A 178 2.43 13.55 7.92
C GLU A 178 3.27 12.37 7.40
N ASP A 179 2.93 11.16 7.86
CA ASP A 179 3.60 9.91 7.53
C ASP A 179 2.84 9.13 6.42
N LEU A 180 1.75 9.69 5.89
CA LEU A 180 0.87 9.12 4.86
C LEU A 180 0.86 9.96 3.56
#